data_AF-A0A1E5QV96-F1
#
_entry.id   AF-A0A1E5QV96-F1
#
_cell.length_a   1.000
_cell.length_b   1.000
_cell.length_c   1.000
_cell.angle_alpha   90.00
_cell.angle_beta   90.00
_cell.angle_gamma   90.00
#
_symmetry.space_group_name_H-M   'P 1'
#
loop_
_entity.id
_entity.type
_entity.pdbx_description
1 polymer ?
#
loop_
_entity_poly.entity_id
_entity_poly.type
_entity_poly.pdbx_seq_one_letter_code
_entity_poly.pdbx_strand_id
1 'polypeptide(L)' 'MLVKLATTTDKVKSDTPCWSPVCHITYNRDSWVKLNEALSDYSQQEALLLCEEKAGIWVSWVPGYGEIVLDKSEFYC' A
#
# COMPACT_ATOMS: atom_id res chain seq x y z
N MET A 1 -10.83 -51.60 -19.85
CA MET A 1 -9.69 -51.10 -20.65
C MET A 1 -10.26 -49.89 -21.42
N LEU A 2 -10.01 -48.62 -21.15
CA LEU A 2 -8.85 -47.86 -20.68
C LEU A 2 -9.40 -46.58 -20.02
N VAL A 3 -8.99 -46.24 -18.79
CA VAL A 3 -9.22 -44.90 -18.23
C VAL A 3 -7.95 -44.10 -18.52
N LYS A 4 -8.00 -43.10 -19.41
CA LYS A 4 -6.88 -42.18 -19.62
C LYS A 4 -6.90 -41.15 -18.50
N LEU A 5 -5.96 -41.27 -17.57
CA LEU A 5 -5.66 -40.25 -16.56
C LEU A 5 -4.99 -39.07 -17.26
N ALA A 6 -5.63 -37.90 -17.24
CA ALA A 6 -4.99 -36.65 -17.62
C ALA A 6 -4.11 -36.20 -16.44
N THR A 7 -2.79 -36.30 -16.61
CA THR A 7 -1.83 -35.66 -15.71
C THR A 7 -1.81 -34.16 -16.01
N THR A 8 -2.50 -33.36 -15.21
CA THR A 8 -2.24 -31.92 -15.15
C THR A 8 -0.85 -31.76 -14.58
N THR A 9 0.10 -31.34 -15.42
CA THR A 9 1.38 -30.83 -14.98
C THR A 9 1.15 -29.54 -14.22
N ASP A 10 1.26 -29.61 -12.90
CA ASP A 10 1.39 -28.47 -12.01
C ASP A 10 2.57 -27.60 -12.47
N LYS A 11 2.26 -26.41 -12.98
CA LYS A 11 3.25 -25.36 -13.21
C LYS A 11 3.43 -24.63 -11.89
N VAL A 12 4.32 -25.15 -11.05
CA VAL A 12 4.92 -24.36 -9.97
C VAL A 12 5.66 -23.20 -10.64
N LYS A 13 5.18 -21.96 -10.46
CA LYS A 13 5.91 -20.77 -10.90
C LYS A 13 5.87 -19.65 -9.89
N SER A 14 7.05 -19.52 -9.27
CA SER A 14 7.69 -18.37 -8.64
C SER A 14 6.99 -17.73 -7.45
N ASP A 15 7.46 -18.14 -6.27
CA ASP A 15 7.52 -17.32 -5.07
C ASP A 15 8.32 -16.04 -5.36
N THR A 16 7.64 -15.00 -5.78
CA THR A 16 8.12 -13.63 -5.61
C THR A 16 6.96 -12.89 -4.95
N PRO A 17 7.10 -12.41 -3.71
CA PRO A 17 6.05 -11.58 -3.14
C PRO A 17 5.86 -10.40 -4.08
N CYS A 18 4.62 -10.22 -4.53
CA CYS A 18 4.18 -9.14 -5.42
C CYS A 18 4.16 -7.84 -4.62
N TRP A 19 5.33 -7.38 -4.16
CA TRP A 19 5.48 -6.06 -3.60
C TRP A 19 6.34 -5.28 -4.58
N SER A 20 5.67 -4.64 -5.53
CA SER A 20 6.26 -3.44 -6.13
C SER A 20 5.93 -2.31 -5.17
N PRO A 21 6.88 -1.82 -4.35
CA PRO A 21 6.62 -0.71 -3.44
C PRO A 21 6.43 0.62 -4.19
N VAL A 22 6.67 0.63 -5.49
CA VAL A 22 6.54 1.80 -6.34
C VAL A 22 5.25 1.68 -7.13
N CYS A 23 4.17 2.15 -6.53
CA CYS A 23 2.97 2.41 -7.26
C CYS A 23 3.21 3.54 -8.25
N HIS A 24 2.93 3.31 -9.53
CA HIS A 24 2.87 4.37 -10.54
C HIS A 24 1.58 5.20 -10.40
N ILE A 25 1.13 5.48 -9.17
CA ILE A 25 0.02 6.39 -8.93
C ILE A 25 0.55 7.78 -8.64
N THR A 26 -0.07 8.76 -9.28
CA THR A 26 0.04 10.16 -8.84
C THR A 26 -0.71 10.27 -7.53
N TYR A 27 -0.02 10.67 -6.47
CA TYR A 27 -0.65 10.98 -5.19
C TYR A 27 -1.50 12.24 -5.35
N ASN A 28 -2.78 12.13 -5.00
CA ASN A 28 -3.75 13.22 -5.14
C ASN A 28 -4.32 13.58 -3.76
N ARG A 29 -4.93 14.77 -3.66
CA ARG A 29 -5.52 15.36 -2.44
C ARG A 29 -6.65 14.57 -1.75
N ASP A 30 -7.09 13.44 -2.28
CA ASP A 30 -8.12 12.62 -1.65
C ASP A 30 -7.74 11.13 -1.69
N SER A 31 -6.44 10.86 -1.84
CA SER A 31 -5.91 9.50 -1.89
C SER A 31 -5.70 8.96 -0.50
N TRP A 32 -6.26 7.78 -0.25
CA TRP A 32 -5.91 6.96 0.91
C TRP A 32 -4.61 6.21 0.64
N VAL A 33 -3.65 6.34 1.55
CA VAL A 33 -2.33 5.69 1.50
C VAL A 33 -2.11 4.88 2.77
N LYS A 34 -1.23 3.88 2.69
CA LYS A 34 -0.82 3.08 3.84
C LYS A 34 0.45 3.63 4.45
N LEU A 35 0.48 3.76 5.77
CA LEU A 35 1.67 4.17 6.50
C LEU A 35 2.61 2.98 6.65
N ASN A 36 3.92 3.24 6.62
CA ASN A 36 4.93 2.19 6.88
C ASN A 36 4.83 1.66 8.32
N GLU A 37 4.50 2.54 9.26
CA GLU A 37 4.40 2.25 10.69
C GLU A 37 3.14 2.90 11.28
N ALA A 38 2.58 2.31 12.32
CA ALA A 38 1.49 2.92 13.07
C ALA A 38 2.04 4.05 13.95
N LEU A 39 1.34 5.19 13.97
CA LEU A 39 1.75 6.36 14.78
C LEU A 39 1.45 6.14 16.28
N SER A 40 0.49 5.29 16.61
CA SER A 40 0.10 4.89 17.96
C SER A 40 -0.72 3.60 17.95
N ASP A 41 -0.90 2.99 19.12
CA ASP A 41 -1.72 1.77 19.29
C ASP A 41 -3.21 1.94 18.90
N TYR A 42 -3.68 3.19 18.81
CA TYR A 42 -5.08 3.52 18.48
C TYR A 42 -5.26 4.09 17.07
N SER A 43 -4.16 4.37 16.37
CA SER A 43 -4.20 4.91 15.01
C SER A 43 -4.34 3.80 13.97
N GLN A 44 -5.11 4.05 12.93
CA GLN A 44 -5.09 3.19 11.75
C GLN A 44 -3.77 3.40 10.98
N GLN A 45 -3.31 2.36 10.28
CA GLN A 45 -2.15 2.42 9.39
C GLN A 45 -2.51 2.97 8.00
N GLU A 46 -3.53 3.81 7.92
CA GLU A 46 -3.99 4.44 6.69
C GLU A 46 -4.15 5.93 6.93
N ALA A 47 -3.76 6.72 5.94
CA ALA A 47 -3.86 8.17 5.96
C ALA A 47 -4.55 8.68 4.71
N LEU A 48 -5.44 9.65 4.87
CA LEU A 48 -5.98 10.42 3.77
C LEU A 48 -5.04 11.59 3.50
N LEU A 49 -4.41 11.61 2.32
CA LEU A 49 -3.66 12.78 1.86
C LEU A 49 -4.64 13.94 1.68
N LEU A 50 -4.30 15.15 2.15
CA LEU A 50 -5.16 16.34 2.05
C LEU A 50 -4.52 17.42 1.17
N CYS A 51 -3.24 17.71 1.38
CA CYS A 51 -2.55 18.74 0.61
C CYS A 51 -1.05 18.46 0.54
N GLU A 52 -0.49 18.56 -0.65
CA GLU A 52 0.96 18.60 -0.82
C GLU A 52 1.44 20.01 -0.50
N GLU A 53 2.13 20.19 0.63
CA GLU A 53 2.71 21.49 0.98
C GLU A 53 3.93 21.80 0.13
N LYS A 54 4.74 20.77 -0.13
CA LYS A 54 5.97 20.79 -0.92
C LYS A 54 6.11 19.45 -1.63
N ALA A 55 6.91 19.38 -2.69
CA ALA A 55 7.13 18.13 -3.42
C ALA A 55 7.53 16.98 -2.47
N GLY A 56 6.66 15.98 -2.36
CA GLY A 56 6.83 14.82 -1.48
C GLY A 56 6.45 15.01 0.00
N ILE A 57 5.96 16.18 0.41
CA ILE A 57 5.53 16.48 1.78
C ILE A 57 4.03 16.76 1.80
N TRP A 58 3.29 15.97 2.56
CA TRP A 58 1.84 15.94 2.54
C TRP A 58 1.24 16.15 3.93
N VAL A 59 0.36 17.14 4.05
CA VAL A 59 -0.61 17.19 5.14
C VAL A 59 -1.62 16.08 4.91
N SER A 60 -1.81 15.26 5.93
CA SER A 60 -2.60 14.03 5.86
C SER A 60 -3.41 13.86 7.13
N TRP A 61 -4.53 13.15 7.06
CA TRP A 61 -5.36 12.81 8.20
C TRP A 61 -5.36 11.30 8.46
N VAL A 62 -5.07 10.91 9.69
CA VAL A 62 -5.02 9.51 10.13
C VAL A 62 -6.17 9.25 11.11
N PRO A 63 -7.09 8.29 10.82
CA PRO A 63 -8.13 7.92 11.76
C PRO A 63 -7.54 7.44 13.09
N GLY A 64 -8.03 8.00 14.19
CA GLY A 64 -7.56 7.67 15.55
C GLY A 64 -6.31 8.44 15.99
N TYR A 65 -5.71 9.28 15.13
CA TYR A 65 -4.57 10.14 15.47
C TYR A 65 -4.85 11.63 15.20
N GLY A 66 -5.40 11.95 14.02
CA GLY A 66 -5.68 13.32 13.60
C GLY A 66 -4.84 13.75 12.40
N GLU A 67 -4.65 15.06 12.24
CA GLU A 67 -3.85 15.65 11.17
C GLU A 67 -2.34 15.53 11.47
N ILE A 68 -1.55 15.19 10.46
CA ILE A 68 -0.09 15.04 10.51
C ILE A 68 0.54 15.42 9.17
N VAL A 69 1.81 15.83 9.19
CA VAL A 69 2.63 16.02 7.99
C VAL A 69 3.46 14.77 7.76
N LEU A 70 3.39 14.20 6.55
CA LEU A 70 4.11 13.00 6.14
C LEU A 70 5.04 13.29 4.96
N ASP A 71 6.23 12.71 5.00
CA ASP A 71 7.10 12.58 3.85
C ASP A 71 6.67 11.38 2.99
N LYS A 72 6.86 11.47 1.68
CA LYS A 72 6.53 10.42 0.71
C LYS A 72 7.22 9.09 1.00
N SER A 73 8.33 9.10 1.74
CA SER A 73 9.01 7.88 2.20
C SER A 73 8.30 7.17 3.35
N GLU A 74 7.35 7.81 4.04
CA GLU A 74 6.65 7.28 5.22
C GLU A 74 5.37 6.52 4.86
N PHE A 75 4.95 6.54 3.60
CA PHE A 75 3.74 5.88 3.14
C PHE A 75 3.89 5.29 1.74
N TYR A 76 3.00 4.38 1.41
CA TYR A 76 2.94 3.69 0.13
C TYR A 76 1.48 3.44 -0.27
N CYS A 77 1.31 2.86 -1.45
CA CYS A 77 0.05 2.26 -1.89
C CYS A 77 0.26 0.74 -1.97
#